data_AF-A0A6B1H1S9-F1
#
_entry.id   AF-A0A6B1H1S9-F1
#
_cell.length_a   1.000
_cell.length_b   1.000
_cell.length_c   1.000
_cell.angle_alpha   90.00
_cell.angle_beta   90.00
_cell.angle_gamma   90.00
#
_symmetry.space_group_name_H-M   'P 1'
#
loop_
_entity.id
_entity.type
_entity.pdbx_description
1 polymer ?
#
loop_
_entity_poly.entity_id
_entity_poly.type
_entity_poly.pdbx_seq_one_letter_code
_entity_poly.pdbx_strand_id
1 'polypeptide(L)'
;MAGNTFLGICRIHLRALRLAAATTLVAFVFGAGATAQTPTRCKAFGDSITAGVGDDPGREARGYPPRLEELVPGLVVDNRGVGAERTPEGLARLDGVLAEPGDCLLLMEGTNDISRGISPETTLFNLERMASRAAEAGRTPFHATLIPRLLNARFDPNNVENQDLAQAIRRLAAQHGRGLVDPFEVFGTRARLFREYYYAGEEDPVGHPNGAGYDLLARVFADTLLGTDTVPPVPIRLSPAHGASQVPVEATVEVEMRDFGSEIVEGSARLVVGGAPAPAPVVDDNGRGLRWSYKPPVPLSGVVTMDLRAWDLNGNVYNRMLGRFRVHGAVVPPGDVDGDGRVTGTDLVRLGLAFGAGARSRRYDADADVDGSGQVDGEDLAILAANFGTGV
;
A
#
# COMPACT_ATOMS: atom_id res chain seq x y z
N MET A 1 -14.48 48.17 61.91
CA MET A 1 -14.53 49.64 62.08
C MET A 1 -13.13 50.19 61.84
N ALA A 2 -12.99 51.08 60.84
CA ALA A 2 -11.86 51.94 60.45
C ALA A 2 -10.46 51.27 60.25
N GLY A 3 -9.69 51.52 59.20
CA GLY A 3 -9.81 52.47 58.10
C GLY A 3 -8.68 52.28 57.07
N ASN A 4 -8.91 52.85 55.88
CA ASN A 4 -8.07 52.96 54.69
C ASN A 4 -6.62 53.42 54.95
N THR A 5 -5.68 53.02 54.07
CA THR A 5 -4.86 54.01 53.31
C THR A 5 -4.30 53.47 51.99
N PHE A 6 -4.21 54.39 51.04
CA PHE A 6 -3.89 54.33 49.61
C PHE A 6 -2.37 54.40 49.30
N LEU A 7 -2.00 53.86 48.12
CA LEU A 7 -1.04 54.30 47.08
C LEU A 7 0.29 55.03 47.42
N GLY A 8 1.34 54.71 46.65
CA GLY A 8 2.31 55.73 46.22
C GLY A 8 3.69 55.22 45.79
N ILE A 9 3.99 55.36 44.50
CA ILE A 9 5.23 55.00 43.78
C ILE A 9 6.43 55.88 44.20
N CYS A 10 7.66 55.34 44.17
CA CYS A 10 8.87 56.17 44.09
C CYS A 10 9.98 55.52 43.24
N ARG A 11 10.52 56.29 42.28
CA ARG A 11 11.76 56.03 41.52
C ARG A 11 12.93 56.73 42.24
N ILE A 12 14.10 56.10 42.32
CA ILE A 12 15.37 56.78 42.66
C ILE A 12 16.51 56.30 41.74
N HIS A 13 17.37 57.24 41.36
CA HIS A 13 18.53 57.14 40.48
C HIS A 13 19.84 56.65 41.16
N LEU A 14 20.62 55.92 40.35
CA LEU A 14 22.07 55.70 40.26
C LEU A 14 23.04 56.36 41.27
N ARG A 15 23.98 55.55 41.79
CA ARG A 15 25.42 55.88 41.86
C ARG A 15 26.29 54.66 41.56
N ALA A 16 27.34 54.90 40.78
CA ALA A 16 28.28 53.94 40.24
C ALA A 16 29.37 53.49 41.24
N LEU A 17 29.88 52.27 41.07
CA LEU A 17 31.22 51.88 41.51
C LEU A 17 31.86 50.96 40.46
N ARG A 18 33.09 51.29 40.07
CA ARG A 18 33.93 50.59 39.09
C ARG A 18 34.64 49.42 39.77
N LEU A 19 34.64 48.22 39.16
CA LEU A 19 35.64 47.19 39.41
C LEU A 19 36.11 46.63 38.05
N ALA A 20 37.41 46.71 37.82
CA ALA A 20 38.08 46.17 36.64
C ALA A 20 38.24 44.64 36.80
N ALA A 21 37.73 43.87 35.83
CA ALA A 21 38.01 42.44 35.69
C ALA A 21 38.83 42.24 34.41
N ALA A 22 40.01 41.65 34.56
CA ALA A 22 40.91 41.31 33.46
C ALA A 22 40.29 40.18 32.62
N THR A 23 40.07 40.43 31.34
CA THR A 23 39.55 39.44 30.39
C THR A 23 40.70 38.57 29.87
N THR A 24 40.86 37.36 30.39
CA THR A 24 41.70 36.33 29.76
C THR A 24 40.89 35.62 28.70
N LEU A 25 41.17 35.91 27.42
CA LEU A 25 40.56 35.23 26.28
C LEU A 25 41.19 33.84 26.13
N VAL A 26 40.57 32.80 26.69
CA VAL A 26 40.90 31.42 26.35
C VAL A 26 40.17 31.08 25.06
N ALA A 27 40.89 31.11 23.93
CA ALA A 27 40.39 30.60 22.67
C ALA A 27 40.32 29.06 22.76
N PHE A 28 39.15 28.52 23.10
CA PHE A 28 38.85 27.12 22.88
C PHE A 28 38.67 26.90 21.37
N VAL A 29 39.72 26.42 20.72
CA VAL A 29 39.60 25.83 19.38
C VAL A 29 38.85 24.52 19.56
N PHE A 30 37.52 24.58 19.45
CA PHE A 30 36.71 23.38 19.21
C PHE A 30 36.99 22.92 17.78
N GLY A 31 37.98 22.05 17.64
CA GLY A 31 38.07 21.18 16.46
C GLY A 31 36.84 20.29 16.47
N ALA A 32 35.81 20.68 15.73
CA ALA A 32 34.70 19.81 15.39
C ALA A 32 35.24 18.71 14.47
N GLY A 33 35.77 17.65 15.06
CA GLY A 33 35.96 16.39 14.35
C GLY A 33 34.58 15.88 13.99
N ALA A 34 34.17 16.10 12.74
CA ALA A 34 33.03 15.41 12.17
C ALA A 34 33.35 13.91 12.24
N THR A 35 32.74 13.18 13.18
CA THR A 35 32.76 11.73 13.15
C THR A 35 32.01 11.32 11.88
N ALA A 36 32.74 10.80 10.89
CA ALA A 36 32.13 10.23 9.70
C ALA A 36 31.20 9.09 10.16
N GLN A 37 29.90 9.35 10.16
CA GLN A 37 28.90 8.36 10.52
C GLN A 37 29.02 7.21 9.52
N THR A 38 29.24 6.00 10.02
CA THR A 38 29.28 4.81 9.17
C THR A 38 27.94 4.72 8.43
N PRO A 39 27.95 4.60 7.09
CA PRO A 39 26.71 4.56 6.33
C PRO A 39 25.88 3.34 6.74
N THR A 40 24.57 3.54 6.88
CA THR A 40 23.61 2.45 7.07
C THR A 40 23.59 1.61 5.80
N ARG A 41 23.78 0.29 5.91
CA ARG A 41 23.80 -0.62 4.77
C ARG A 41 22.56 -1.51 4.76
N CYS A 42 21.77 -1.41 3.72
CA CYS A 42 20.57 -2.22 3.54
C CYS A 42 20.72 -3.22 2.39
N LYS A 43 20.09 -4.38 2.52
CA LYS A 43 19.96 -5.36 1.43
C LYS A 43 18.57 -5.23 0.82
N ALA A 44 18.50 -4.81 -0.44
CA ALA A 44 17.23 -4.78 -1.18
C ALA A 44 16.94 -6.17 -1.76
N PHE A 45 16.07 -6.93 -1.11
CA PHE A 45 15.79 -8.33 -1.39
C PHE A 45 14.43 -8.48 -2.08
N GLY A 46 14.43 -9.11 -3.25
CA GLY A 46 13.20 -9.34 -4.00
C GLY A 46 13.45 -9.86 -5.40
N ASP A 47 12.53 -9.56 -6.31
CA ASP A 47 12.47 -10.17 -7.64
C ASP A 47 13.02 -9.27 -8.78
N SER A 48 12.46 -9.40 -9.99
CA SER A 48 12.80 -8.60 -11.17
C SER A 48 12.52 -7.11 -10.99
N ILE A 49 11.53 -6.74 -10.18
CA ILE A 49 11.24 -5.34 -9.86
C ILE A 49 12.42 -4.78 -9.06
N THR A 50 12.88 -5.48 -8.02
CA THR A 50 14.06 -5.09 -7.25
C THR A 50 15.32 -5.04 -8.12
N ALA A 51 15.47 -6.01 -9.04
CA ALA A 51 16.61 -6.06 -9.97
C ALA A 51 16.65 -4.92 -11.00
N GLY A 52 15.53 -4.20 -11.22
CA GLY A 52 15.47 -3.07 -12.15
C GLY A 52 15.05 -3.42 -13.58
N VAL A 53 14.28 -4.50 -13.79
CA VAL A 53 13.72 -4.84 -15.11
C VAL A 53 12.68 -3.78 -15.53
N GLY A 54 12.68 -3.36 -16.80
CA GLY A 54 11.77 -2.31 -17.30
C GLY A 54 12.31 -0.88 -17.13
N ASP A 55 13.41 -0.71 -16.38
CA ASP A 55 14.10 0.57 -16.22
C ASP A 55 14.79 1.04 -17.51
N ASP A 56 15.25 2.29 -17.52
CA ASP A 56 16.01 2.88 -18.62
C ASP A 56 17.26 2.04 -18.95
N PRO A 57 17.37 1.47 -20.17
CA PRO A 57 18.52 0.66 -20.57
C PRO A 57 19.82 1.45 -20.61
N GLY A 58 19.77 2.78 -20.65
CA GLY A 58 20.92 3.67 -20.58
C GLY A 58 21.47 3.91 -19.17
N ARG A 59 20.76 3.50 -18.11
CA ARG A 59 21.24 3.63 -16.73
C ARG A 59 22.20 2.50 -16.37
N GLU A 60 23.36 2.89 -15.82
CA GLU A 60 24.36 1.95 -15.30
C GLU A 60 23.82 1.16 -14.09
N ALA A 61 23.22 1.85 -13.12
CA ALA A 61 22.58 1.25 -11.96
C ALA A 61 21.05 1.32 -12.08
N ARG A 62 20.41 0.16 -12.22
CA ARG A 62 18.96 0.02 -12.45
C ARG A 62 18.19 -0.27 -11.16
N GLY A 63 16.88 -0.01 -11.21
CA GLY A 63 15.93 -0.29 -10.15
C GLY A 63 15.84 0.82 -9.09
N TYR A 64 15.02 0.57 -8.06
CA TYR A 64 14.86 1.52 -6.96
C TYR A 64 16.07 1.63 -6.01
N PRO A 65 16.94 0.60 -5.79
CA PRO A 65 18.03 0.70 -4.83
C PRO A 65 19.01 1.87 -5.04
N PRO A 66 19.59 2.12 -6.24
CA PRO A 66 20.50 3.24 -6.44
C PRO A 66 19.81 4.60 -6.26
N ARG A 67 18.55 4.72 -6.70
CA ARG A 67 17.74 5.93 -6.49
C ARG A 67 17.44 6.17 -5.01
N LEU A 68 17.28 5.10 -4.24
CA LEU A 68 17.05 5.18 -2.80
C LEU A 68 18.29 5.71 -2.06
N GLU A 69 19.50 5.33 -2.48
CA GLU A 69 20.76 5.91 -1.96
C GLU A 69 20.83 7.42 -2.22
N GLU A 70 20.38 7.89 -3.39
CA GLU A 70 20.33 9.32 -3.72
C GLU A 70 19.35 10.10 -2.83
N LEU A 71 18.26 9.46 -2.40
CA LEU A 71 17.20 10.08 -1.60
C LEU A 71 17.47 10.06 -0.09
N VAL A 72 18.29 9.12 0.40
CA VAL A 72 18.53 8.92 1.85
C VAL A 72 20.02 9.08 2.16
N PRO A 73 20.45 10.26 2.68
CA PRO A 73 21.86 10.53 2.95
C PRO A 73 22.48 9.50 3.90
N GLY A 74 23.65 8.98 3.53
CA GLY A 74 24.37 7.98 4.34
C GLY A 74 23.80 6.56 4.23
N LEU A 75 22.89 6.29 3.29
CA LEU A 75 22.42 4.94 2.98
C LEU A 75 23.27 4.32 1.87
N VAL A 76 23.57 3.03 2.02
CA VAL A 76 24.08 2.17 0.95
C VAL A 76 23.12 0.99 0.79
N VAL A 77 22.68 0.70 -0.42
CA VAL A 77 21.67 -0.33 -0.71
C VAL A 77 22.25 -1.34 -1.69
N ASP A 78 22.60 -2.52 -1.17
CA ASP A 78 23.04 -3.62 -2.02
C ASP A 78 21.81 -4.25 -2.70
N ASN A 79 21.72 -4.13 -4.02
CA ASN A 79 20.64 -4.73 -4.81
C ASN A 79 20.79 -6.27 -4.83
N ARG A 80 19.80 -6.96 -4.27
CA ARG A 80 19.69 -8.42 -4.19
C ARG A 80 18.41 -8.92 -4.88
N GLY A 81 17.98 -8.21 -5.92
CA GLY A 81 16.90 -8.62 -6.80
C GLY A 81 17.29 -9.79 -7.70
N VAL A 82 16.43 -10.82 -7.78
CA VAL A 82 16.59 -11.96 -8.69
C VAL A 82 15.36 -12.08 -9.59
N GLY A 83 15.54 -11.95 -10.89
CA GLY A 83 14.43 -11.97 -11.84
C GLY A 83 13.58 -13.24 -11.77
N ALA A 84 12.26 -13.07 -11.81
CA ALA A 84 11.27 -14.17 -11.73
C ALA A 84 11.33 -15.03 -10.46
N GLU A 85 12.01 -14.55 -9.42
CA GLU A 85 12.09 -15.23 -8.13
C GLU A 85 10.74 -15.21 -7.41
N ARG A 86 10.48 -16.33 -6.74
CA ARG A 86 9.29 -16.61 -5.93
C ARG A 86 9.75 -16.83 -4.50
N THR A 87 8.83 -16.66 -3.56
CA THR A 87 9.20 -16.67 -2.13
C THR A 87 9.82 -17.97 -1.60
N PRO A 88 9.53 -19.19 -2.11
CA PRO A 88 10.26 -20.38 -1.71
C PRO A 88 11.75 -20.33 -2.08
N GLU A 89 12.06 -19.82 -3.28
CA GLU A 89 13.42 -19.64 -3.78
C GLU A 89 14.15 -18.51 -3.05
N GLY A 90 13.47 -17.37 -2.81
CA GLY A 90 13.98 -16.29 -1.98
C GLY A 90 14.35 -16.78 -0.57
N LEU A 91 13.45 -17.52 0.08
CA LEU A 91 13.70 -18.10 1.40
C LEU A 91 14.91 -19.05 1.39
N ALA A 92 15.10 -19.83 0.32
CA ALA A 92 16.22 -20.77 0.21
C ALA A 92 17.58 -20.07 0.09
N ARG A 93 17.67 -18.89 -0.53
CA ARG A 93 18.94 -18.15 -0.70
C ARG A 93 19.20 -17.10 0.36
N LEU A 94 18.21 -16.78 1.21
CA LEU A 94 18.30 -15.67 2.17
C LEU A 94 19.54 -15.75 3.05
N ASP A 95 19.88 -16.93 3.57
CA ASP A 95 21.00 -17.10 4.50
C ASP A 95 22.34 -16.66 3.86
N GLY A 96 22.50 -16.84 2.54
CA GLY A 96 23.67 -16.34 1.80
C GLY A 96 23.73 -14.81 1.73
N VAL A 97 22.57 -14.14 1.65
CA VAL A 97 22.49 -12.67 1.70
C VAL A 97 22.73 -12.14 3.11
N LEU A 98 22.20 -12.82 4.13
CA LEU A 98 22.38 -12.43 5.53
C LEU A 98 23.81 -12.65 6.06
N ALA A 99 24.58 -13.55 5.43
CA ALA A 99 26.01 -13.74 5.73
C ALA A 99 26.86 -12.50 5.42
N GLU A 100 26.37 -11.60 4.57
CA GLU A 100 27.07 -10.37 4.23
C GLU A 100 26.76 -9.23 5.22
N PRO A 101 27.70 -8.28 5.44
CA PRO A 101 27.46 -7.13 6.30
C PRO A 101 26.25 -6.28 5.87
N GLY A 102 25.56 -5.71 6.85
CA GLY A 102 24.41 -4.82 6.68
C GLY A 102 23.62 -4.65 7.97
N ASP A 103 22.70 -3.69 7.96
CA ASP A 103 21.92 -3.24 9.10
C ASP A 103 20.42 -3.47 8.89
N CYS A 104 19.98 -3.55 7.63
CA CYS A 104 18.58 -3.71 7.30
C CYS A 104 18.31 -4.62 6.07
N LEU A 105 17.11 -5.18 6.01
CA LEU A 105 16.59 -5.95 4.88
C LEU A 105 15.34 -5.24 4.35
N LEU A 106 15.36 -4.80 3.10
CA LEU A 106 14.20 -4.26 2.40
C LEU A 106 13.57 -5.41 1.60
N LEU A 107 12.48 -5.98 2.07
CA LEU A 107 11.87 -7.19 1.52
C LEU A 107 10.65 -6.85 0.65
N MET A 108 10.76 -7.09 -0.66
CA MET A 108 9.66 -6.91 -1.62
C MET A 108 9.59 -8.10 -2.57
N GLU A 109 8.71 -9.06 -2.29
CA GLU A 109 8.59 -10.31 -3.04
C GLU A 109 7.17 -10.88 -2.97
N GLY A 110 6.78 -11.69 -3.95
CA GLY A 110 5.48 -12.37 -3.99
C GLY A 110 4.69 -12.18 -5.30
N THR A 111 5.06 -11.24 -6.16
CA THR A 111 4.34 -11.04 -7.45
C THR A 111 4.44 -12.26 -8.39
N ASN A 112 5.54 -13.00 -8.30
CA ASN A 112 5.75 -14.22 -9.08
C ASN A 112 5.03 -15.43 -8.47
N ASP A 113 4.70 -15.38 -7.17
CA ASP A 113 3.92 -16.42 -6.50
C ASP A 113 2.51 -16.46 -7.07
N ILE A 114 1.87 -15.29 -7.19
CA ILE A 114 0.58 -15.10 -7.89
C ILE A 114 0.66 -15.65 -9.32
N SER A 115 1.71 -15.28 -10.05
CA SER A 115 1.92 -15.72 -11.44
C SER A 115 2.15 -17.23 -11.59
N ARG A 116 2.38 -17.94 -10.48
CA ARG A 116 2.70 -19.37 -10.45
C ARG A 116 1.72 -20.18 -9.59
N GLY A 117 0.66 -19.56 -9.09
CA GLY A 117 -0.38 -20.21 -8.28
C GLY A 117 0.13 -20.71 -6.94
N ILE A 118 1.14 -20.07 -6.34
CA ILE A 118 1.53 -20.33 -4.95
C ILE A 118 0.48 -19.66 -4.05
N SER A 119 0.01 -20.37 -3.03
CA SER A 119 -1.08 -19.88 -2.19
C SER A 119 -0.65 -18.65 -1.37
N PRO A 120 -1.55 -17.68 -1.13
CA PRO A 120 -1.25 -16.52 -0.28
C PRO A 120 -0.73 -16.89 1.10
N GLU A 121 -1.19 -17.99 1.69
CA GLU A 121 -0.72 -18.47 3.00
C GLU A 121 0.73 -18.94 2.93
N THR A 122 1.12 -19.63 1.86
CA THR A 122 2.50 -20.09 1.65
C THR A 122 3.42 -18.91 1.41
N THR A 123 2.99 -17.97 0.57
CA THR A 123 3.72 -16.72 0.32
C THR A 123 3.93 -15.94 1.61
N LEU A 124 2.87 -15.73 2.40
CA LEU A 124 2.94 -15.00 3.67
C LEU A 124 3.84 -15.73 4.69
N PHE A 125 3.76 -17.06 4.76
CA PHE A 125 4.64 -17.86 5.60
C PHE A 125 6.11 -17.64 5.23
N ASN A 126 6.45 -17.71 3.94
CA ASN A 126 7.83 -17.50 3.48
C ASN A 126 8.31 -16.08 3.79
N LEU A 127 7.50 -15.06 3.49
CA LEU A 127 7.79 -13.66 3.78
C LEU A 127 8.02 -13.42 5.28
N GLU A 128 7.20 -14.02 6.14
CA GLU A 128 7.39 -13.97 7.59
C GLU A 128 8.70 -14.64 8.02
N ARG A 129 8.97 -15.85 7.52
CA ARG A 129 10.22 -16.56 7.82
C ARG A 129 11.45 -15.76 7.38
N MET A 130 11.39 -15.10 6.22
CA MET A 130 12.48 -14.26 5.74
C MET A 130 12.72 -13.05 6.64
N ALA A 131 11.65 -12.31 6.98
CA ALA A 131 11.74 -11.15 7.86
C ALA A 131 12.22 -11.53 9.28
N SER A 132 11.73 -12.63 9.84
CA SER A 132 12.15 -13.14 11.14
C SER A 132 13.62 -13.57 11.16
N ARG A 133 14.10 -14.30 10.14
CA ARG A 133 15.54 -14.65 10.04
C ARG A 133 16.43 -13.43 9.91
N ALA A 134 15.99 -12.40 9.19
CA ALA A 134 16.73 -11.14 9.11
C ALA A 134 16.86 -10.48 10.49
N ALA A 135 15.77 -10.43 11.26
CA ALA A 135 15.77 -9.93 12.64
C ALA A 135 16.68 -10.76 13.56
N GLU A 136 16.62 -12.09 13.47
CA GLU A 136 17.50 -13.02 14.20
C GLU A 136 18.98 -12.79 13.86
N ALA A 137 19.29 -12.42 12.61
CA ALA A 137 20.62 -12.05 12.14
C ALA A 137 21.02 -10.58 12.47
N GLY A 138 20.24 -9.90 13.30
CA GLY A 138 20.50 -8.52 13.74
C GLY A 138 20.20 -7.45 12.69
N ARG A 139 19.35 -7.74 11.71
CA ARG A 139 18.95 -6.79 10.66
C ARG A 139 17.54 -6.29 10.93
N THR A 140 17.29 -5.01 10.70
CA THR A 140 15.92 -4.46 10.75
C THR A 140 15.17 -4.82 9.45
N PRO A 141 14.12 -5.65 9.51
CA PRO A 141 13.31 -5.95 8.32
C PRO A 141 12.28 -4.85 8.05
N PHE A 142 12.27 -4.37 6.82
CA PHE A 142 11.19 -3.55 6.26
C PHE A 142 10.40 -4.40 5.27
N HIS A 143 9.09 -4.47 5.44
CA HIS A 143 8.22 -5.24 4.57
C HIS A 143 7.60 -4.31 3.54
N ALA A 144 7.75 -4.62 2.25
CA ALA A 144 7.07 -3.91 1.19
C ALA A 144 5.86 -4.70 0.70
N THR A 145 4.73 -4.01 0.47
CA THR A 145 3.66 -4.59 -0.35
C THR A 145 4.10 -4.68 -1.82
N LEU A 146 3.35 -5.41 -2.63
CA LEU A 146 3.59 -5.52 -4.07
C LEU A 146 3.10 -4.24 -4.80
N ILE A 147 3.54 -4.01 -6.03
CA ILE A 147 2.93 -2.98 -6.89
C ILE A 147 1.69 -3.54 -7.62
N PRO A 148 0.73 -2.69 -8.05
CA PRO A 148 -0.42 -3.13 -8.84
C PRO A 148 -0.02 -3.77 -10.18
N ARG A 149 -0.60 -4.90 -10.54
CA ARG A 149 -0.37 -5.58 -11.82
C ARG A 149 -1.09 -4.85 -12.95
N LEU A 150 -0.53 -4.95 -14.16
CA LEU A 150 -1.16 -4.41 -15.37
C LEU A 150 -2.55 -5.00 -15.60
N LEU A 151 -3.47 -4.21 -16.17
CA LEU A 151 -4.83 -4.65 -16.52
C LEU A 151 -4.86 -5.79 -17.56
N ASN A 152 -3.78 -5.96 -18.31
CA ASN A 152 -3.61 -7.05 -19.28
C ASN A 152 -2.59 -8.10 -18.80
N ALA A 153 -2.23 -8.10 -17.50
CA ALA A 153 -1.37 -9.12 -16.93
C ALA A 153 -2.02 -10.50 -17.11
N ARG A 154 -1.21 -11.50 -17.40
CA ARG A 154 -1.70 -12.87 -17.66
C ARG A 154 -2.40 -13.49 -16.45
N PHE A 155 -1.97 -13.11 -15.25
CA PHE A 155 -2.48 -13.60 -13.98
C PHE A 155 -2.85 -12.39 -13.13
N ASP A 156 -3.98 -12.49 -12.44
CA ASP A 156 -4.54 -11.45 -11.57
C ASP A 156 -4.62 -10.04 -12.22
N PRO A 157 -5.18 -9.90 -13.44
CA PRO A 157 -5.32 -8.59 -14.11
C PRO A 157 -6.23 -7.61 -13.36
N ASN A 158 -7.13 -8.13 -12.52
CA ASN A 158 -8.02 -7.36 -11.66
C ASN A 158 -7.44 -7.07 -10.26
N ASN A 159 -6.21 -7.50 -9.97
CA ASN A 159 -5.50 -7.27 -8.70
C ASN A 159 -6.21 -7.79 -7.44
N VAL A 160 -7.10 -8.77 -7.54
CA VAL A 160 -7.81 -9.31 -6.37
C VAL A 160 -6.83 -10.06 -5.47
N GLU A 161 -6.04 -10.97 -6.03
CA GLU A 161 -5.06 -11.74 -5.25
C GLU A 161 -3.94 -10.83 -4.72
N ASN A 162 -3.49 -9.88 -5.53
CA ASN A 162 -2.49 -8.88 -5.17
C ASN A 162 -2.96 -7.99 -4.01
N GLN A 163 -4.21 -7.52 -4.06
CA GLN A 163 -4.81 -6.73 -2.99
C GLN A 163 -4.92 -7.53 -1.68
N ASP A 164 -5.31 -8.81 -1.75
CA ASP A 164 -5.41 -9.67 -0.57
C ASP A 164 -4.03 -9.93 0.05
N LEU A 165 -3.01 -10.18 -0.79
CA LEU A 165 -1.64 -10.34 -0.32
C LEU A 165 -1.07 -9.03 0.26
N ALA A 166 -1.35 -7.87 -0.33
CA ALA A 166 -0.95 -6.57 0.23
C ALA A 166 -1.57 -6.35 1.62
N GLN A 167 -2.86 -6.65 1.81
CA GLN A 167 -3.51 -6.61 3.13
C GLN A 167 -2.86 -7.57 4.14
N ALA A 168 -2.53 -8.78 3.70
CA ALA A 168 -1.86 -9.78 4.54
C ALA A 168 -0.46 -9.32 4.97
N ILE A 169 0.32 -8.73 4.06
CA ILE A 169 1.65 -8.14 4.33
C ILE A 169 1.52 -6.98 5.33
N ARG A 170 0.55 -6.08 5.15
CA ARG A 170 0.28 -5.00 6.10
C ARG A 170 -0.01 -5.57 7.50
N ARG A 171 -0.89 -6.57 7.58
CA ARG A 171 -1.22 -7.21 8.86
C ARG A 171 0.02 -7.84 9.51
N LEU A 172 0.86 -8.50 8.72
CA LEU A 172 2.11 -9.09 9.20
C LEU A 172 3.06 -8.02 9.77
N ALA A 173 3.25 -6.92 9.05
CA ALA A 173 4.05 -5.80 9.53
C ALA A 173 3.49 -5.21 10.83
N ALA A 174 2.16 -5.05 10.93
CA ALA A 174 1.47 -4.58 12.11
C ALA A 174 1.67 -5.49 13.34
N GLN A 175 1.51 -6.80 13.16
CA GLN A 175 1.62 -7.80 14.23
C GLN A 175 3.03 -7.85 14.84
N HIS A 176 4.05 -7.62 14.02
CA HIS A 176 5.46 -7.69 14.44
C HIS A 176 6.10 -6.31 14.67
N GLY A 177 5.34 -5.22 14.55
CA GLY A 177 5.86 -3.85 14.72
C GLY A 177 6.97 -3.50 13.72
N ARG A 178 6.90 -4.02 12.50
CA ARG A 178 7.91 -3.78 11.44
C ARG A 178 7.58 -2.54 10.63
N GLY A 179 8.61 -1.90 10.08
CA GLY A 179 8.42 -0.83 9.10
C GLY A 179 7.72 -1.36 7.84
N LEU A 180 6.63 -0.71 7.45
CA LEU A 180 5.90 -1.02 6.22
C LEU A 180 6.25 -0.01 5.14
N VAL A 181 6.57 -0.51 3.96
CA VAL A 181 6.66 0.25 2.71
C VAL A 181 5.43 -0.16 1.89
N ASP A 182 4.56 0.77 1.49
CA ASP A 182 3.28 0.40 0.85
C ASP A 182 3.17 0.89 -0.59
N PRO A 183 3.98 0.35 -1.52
CA PRO A 183 3.89 0.77 -2.91
C PRO A 183 2.55 0.35 -3.54
N PHE A 184 1.84 -0.68 -3.04
CA PHE A 184 0.50 -1.01 -3.52
C PHE A 184 -0.45 0.19 -3.39
N GLU A 185 -0.49 0.80 -2.21
CA GLU A 185 -1.31 1.98 -1.93
C GLU A 185 -0.87 3.19 -2.76
N VAL A 186 0.44 3.46 -2.75
CA VAL A 186 0.99 4.66 -3.38
C VAL A 186 0.91 4.61 -4.90
N PHE A 187 1.08 3.44 -5.51
CA PHE A 187 0.89 3.26 -6.96
C PHE A 187 -0.59 3.23 -7.30
N GLY A 188 -1.42 2.49 -6.55
CA GLY A 188 -2.84 2.29 -6.82
C GLY A 188 -3.66 3.58 -6.86
N THR A 189 -3.16 4.65 -6.25
CA THR A 189 -3.80 5.98 -6.22
C THR A 189 -3.29 6.95 -7.29
N ARG A 190 -2.33 6.56 -8.14
CA ARG A 190 -1.80 7.43 -9.21
C ARG A 190 -2.74 7.51 -10.39
N ALA A 191 -3.03 8.73 -10.81
CA ALA A 191 -3.67 8.97 -12.09
C ALA A 191 -2.82 8.39 -13.23
N ARG A 192 -3.47 7.73 -14.20
CA ARG A 192 -2.82 7.16 -15.38
C ARG A 192 -1.65 6.21 -15.04
N LEU A 193 -1.75 5.51 -13.89
CA LEU A 193 -0.74 4.61 -13.34
C LEU A 193 0.03 3.81 -14.42
N PHE A 194 -0.69 2.95 -15.16
CA PHE A 194 -0.09 2.04 -16.13
C PHE A 194 0.49 2.72 -17.38
N ARG A 195 0.04 3.94 -17.67
CA ARG A 195 0.57 4.72 -18.80
C ARG A 195 1.86 5.46 -18.43
N GLU A 196 1.93 5.97 -17.21
CA GLU A 196 3.02 6.87 -16.80
C GLU A 196 4.14 6.16 -16.06
N TYR A 197 3.85 5.10 -15.30
CA TYR A 197 4.81 4.48 -14.38
C TYR A 197 5.21 3.05 -14.76
N TYR A 198 4.58 2.44 -15.77
CA TYR A 198 4.89 1.08 -16.20
C TYR A 198 5.63 1.06 -17.53
N TYR A 199 6.45 0.02 -17.70
CA TYR A 199 7.15 -0.27 -18.93
C TYR A 199 6.16 -0.78 -19.99
N ALA A 200 6.17 -0.15 -21.17
CA ALA A 200 5.26 -0.46 -22.28
C ALA A 200 5.88 -1.48 -23.25
N GLY A 201 6.53 -2.53 -22.73
CA GLY A 201 7.11 -3.60 -23.54
C GLY A 201 6.07 -4.58 -24.04
N GLU A 202 6.22 -5.05 -25.28
CA GLU A 202 5.31 -6.03 -25.87
C GLU A 202 5.35 -7.39 -25.13
N GLU A 203 6.34 -7.69 -24.30
CA GLU A 203 6.44 -8.96 -23.56
C GLU A 203 6.68 -8.75 -22.05
N ASP A 204 5.82 -7.95 -21.41
CA ASP A 204 5.81 -7.82 -19.95
C ASP A 204 4.65 -8.59 -19.30
N PRO A 205 4.87 -9.84 -18.85
CA PRO A 205 3.80 -10.68 -18.31
C PRO A 205 3.37 -10.32 -16.87
N VAL A 206 4.15 -9.51 -16.16
CA VAL A 206 3.98 -9.22 -14.72
C VAL A 206 3.63 -7.75 -14.48
N GLY A 207 4.14 -6.84 -15.31
CA GLY A 207 4.01 -5.40 -15.13
C GLY A 207 5.19 -4.84 -14.34
N HIS A 208 6.25 -4.48 -15.06
CA HIS A 208 7.44 -3.86 -14.51
C HIS A 208 7.33 -2.33 -14.54
N PRO A 209 7.86 -1.63 -13.52
CA PRO A 209 7.98 -0.18 -13.56
C PRO A 209 8.91 0.29 -14.69
N ASN A 210 8.62 1.46 -15.26
CA ASN A 210 9.59 2.20 -16.07
C ASN A 210 10.47 3.08 -15.16
N GLY A 211 11.33 3.92 -15.73
CA GLY A 211 12.20 4.82 -14.96
C GLY A 211 11.45 5.72 -13.96
N ALA A 212 10.30 6.29 -14.36
CA ALA A 212 9.46 7.11 -13.48
C ALA A 212 8.78 6.28 -12.38
N GLY A 213 8.38 5.05 -12.70
CA GLY A 213 7.91 4.06 -11.73
C GLY A 213 8.98 3.72 -10.70
N TYR A 214 10.23 3.53 -11.12
CA TYR A 214 11.35 3.30 -10.20
C TYR A 214 11.68 4.51 -9.33
N ASP A 215 11.57 5.71 -9.87
CA ASP A 215 11.70 6.94 -9.07
C ASP A 215 10.59 7.02 -8.01
N LEU A 216 9.36 6.63 -8.35
CA LEU A 216 8.25 6.58 -7.39
C LEU A 216 8.50 5.52 -6.32
N LEU A 217 8.86 4.30 -6.72
CA LEU A 217 9.14 3.20 -5.79
C LEU A 217 10.25 3.57 -4.80
N ALA A 218 11.35 4.18 -5.28
CA ALA A 218 12.42 4.65 -4.42
C ALA A 218 11.95 5.70 -3.39
N ARG A 219 11.06 6.63 -3.79
CA ARG A 219 10.45 7.57 -2.85
C ARG A 219 9.61 6.89 -1.78
N VAL A 220 8.83 5.86 -2.11
CA VAL A 220 8.04 5.11 -1.10
C VAL A 220 8.95 4.48 -0.06
N PHE A 221 10.06 3.85 -0.49
CA PHE A 221 11.06 3.34 0.45
C PHE A 221 11.72 4.45 1.27
N ALA A 222 12.07 5.58 0.64
CA ALA A 222 12.71 6.70 1.31
C ALA A 222 11.81 7.31 2.39
N ASP A 223 10.53 7.50 2.09
CA ASP A 223 9.54 8.02 3.04
C ASP A 223 9.50 7.15 4.30
N THR A 224 9.38 5.83 4.16
CA THR A 224 9.41 4.89 5.31
C THR A 224 10.73 4.97 6.08
N LEU A 225 11.89 4.99 5.40
CA LEU A 225 13.20 5.01 6.07
C LEU A 225 13.48 6.34 6.79
N LEU A 226 12.93 7.44 6.28
CA LEU A 226 13.04 8.77 6.87
C LEU A 226 11.93 9.07 7.90
N GLY A 227 10.97 8.16 8.08
CA GLY A 227 9.81 8.37 8.95
C GLY A 227 8.83 9.43 8.43
N THR A 228 8.83 9.68 7.12
CA THR A 228 7.86 10.57 6.46
C THR A 228 6.59 9.77 6.18
N ASP A 229 5.47 10.26 6.69
CA ASP A 229 4.19 9.60 6.57
C ASP A 229 3.37 10.20 5.42
N THR A 230 3.31 9.45 4.32
CA THR A 230 2.65 9.84 3.06
C THR A 230 1.52 8.89 2.68
N VAL A 231 1.20 7.92 3.54
CA VAL A 231 0.26 6.83 3.26
C VAL A 231 -0.90 6.98 4.22
N PRO A 232 -2.17 6.99 3.74
CA PRO A 232 -3.31 7.10 4.64
C PRO A 232 -3.46 5.83 5.49
N PRO A 233 -4.40 5.81 6.44
CA PRO A 233 -4.81 4.57 7.08
C PRO A 233 -5.24 3.56 6.01
N VAL A 234 -4.67 2.36 6.03
CA VAL A 234 -4.88 1.31 5.02
C VAL A 234 -5.59 0.08 5.59
N PRO A 235 -6.38 -0.65 4.78
CA PRO A 235 -7.00 -1.89 5.24
C PRO A 235 -5.93 -2.97 5.46
N ILE A 236 -6.03 -3.65 6.60
CA ILE A 236 -5.22 -4.83 6.96
C ILE A 236 -6.08 -6.09 7.07
N ARG A 237 -7.41 -5.94 7.11
CA ARG A 237 -8.38 -7.04 7.07
C ARG A 237 -9.69 -6.59 6.47
N LEU A 238 -10.23 -7.42 5.59
CA LEU A 238 -11.59 -7.33 5.09
C LEU A 238 -12.23 -8.72 5.18
N SER A 239 -13.41 -8.80 5.80
CA SER A 239 -14.25 -9.99 5.78
C SER A 239 -15.71 -9.57 5.63
N PRO A 240 -16.46 -10.04 4.62
CA PRO A 240 -15.98 -10.82 3.47
C PRO A 240 -14.86 -10.12 2.70
N ALA A 241 -13.97 -10.90 2.09
CA ALA A 241 -12.89 -10.37 1.26
C ALA A 241 -13.45 -9.69 0.00
N HIS A 242 -12.64 -8.81 -0.62
CA HIS A 242 -13.00 -8.26 -1.92
C HIS A 242 -13.10 -9.39 -2.95
N GLY A 243 -14.18 -9.40 -3.75
CA GLY A 243 -14.44 -10.46 -4.73
C GLY A 243 -15.02 -11.75 -4.14
N ALA A 244 -15.21 -11.84 -2.81
CA ALA A 244 -15.83 -13.01 -2.20
C ALA A 244 -17.22 -13.27 -2.80
N SER A 245 -17.57 -14.56 -2.94
CA SER A 245 -18.85 -14.99 -3.46
C SER A 245 -19.52 -15.98 -2.52
N GLN A 246 -20.82 -16.21 -2.70
CA GLN A 246 -21.61 -17.09 -1.83
C GLN A 246 -21.57 -16.66 -0.35
N VAL A 247 -21.42 -15.36 -0.09
CA VAL A 247 -21.41 -14.83 1.26
C VAL A 247 -22.78 -15.04 1.90
N PRO A 248 -22.89 -15.61 3.12
CA PRO A 248 -24.17 -15.80 3.78
C PRO A 248 -24.94 -14.48 3.94
N VAL A 249 -26.27 -14.50 3.78
CA VAL A 249 -27.13 -13.31 3.94
C VAL A 249 -27.04 -12.68 5.34
N GLU A 250 -26.64 -13.46 6.35
CA GLU A 250 -26.44 -13.04 7.74
C GLU A 250 -24.97 -12.74 8.09
N ALA A 251 -24.08 -12.64 7.08
CA ALA A 251 -22.66 -12.42 7.32
C ALA A 251 -22.41 -11.12 8.09
N THR A 252 -21.47 -11.19 9.02
CA THR A 252 -20.93 -10.01 9.70
C THR A 252 -19.80 -9.44 8.84
N VAL A 253 -19.79 -8.11 8.71
CA VAL A 253 -18.74 -7.38 8.02
C VAL A 253 -17.67 -6.96 9.04
N GLU A 254 -16.48 -7.51 8.89
CA GLU A 254 -15.29 -7.19 9.67
C GLU A 254 -14.33 -6.37 8.82
N VAL A 255 -13.99 -5.16 9.29
CA VAL A 255 -12.99 -4.30 8.65
C VAL A 255 -11.97 -3.90 9.71
N GLU A 256 -10.69 -4.14 9.42
CA GLU A 256 -9.58 -3.62 10.22
C GLU A 256 -8.71 -2.72 9.35
N MET A 257 -8.42 -1.53 9.86
CA MET A 257 -7.48 -0.59 9.25
C MET A 257 -6.34 -0.27 10.19
N ARG A 258 -5.22 0.13 9.61
CA ARG A 258 -4.07 0.62 10.36
C ARG A 258 -3.37 1.77 9.65
N ASP A 259 -2.97 2.74 10.43
CA ASP A 259 -1.97 3.73 10.07
C ASP A 259 -0.57 3.29 10.52
N PHE A 260 0.41 3.39 9.62
CA PHE A 260 1.79 2.99 9.90
C PHE A 260 2.70 4.18 10.21
N GLY A 261 2.24 5.41 9.98
CA GLY A 261 2.98 6.64 10.22
C GLY A 261 2.46 7.38 11.44
N SER A 262 1.36 8.13 11.30
CA SER A 262 0.78 8.99 12.33
C SER A 262 -0.46 8.38 12.99
N GLU A 263 -1.11 9.11 13.90
CA GLU A 263 -2.38 8.68 14.49
C GLU A 263 -3.54 9.03 13.58
N ILE A 264 -4.61 8.25 13.66
CA ILE A 264 -5.85 8.47 12.94
C ILE A 264 -6.64 9.56 13.65
N VAL A 265 -7.18 10.53 12.90
CA VAL A 265 -8.00 11.59 13.49
C VAL A 265 -9.26 10.97 14.10
N GLU A 266 -9.47 11.22 15.39
CA GLU A 266 -10.64 10.71 16.11
C GLU A 266 -11.94 11.13 15.41
N GLY A 267 -12.84 10.17 15.19
CA GLY A 267 -14.12 10.42 14.53
C GLY A 267 -14.02 10.74 13.04
N SER A 268 -12.86 10.65 12.39
CA SER A 268 -12.71 10.79 10.93
C SER A 268 -13.29 9.62 10.14
N ALA A 269 -13.26 8.43 10.76
CA ALA A 269 -13.54 7.17 10.10
C ALA A 269 -15.05 6.92 9.90
N ARG A 270 -15.46 6.62 8.67
CA ARG A 270 -16.83 6.26 8.28
C ARG A 270 -16.79 5.08 7.33
N LEU A 271 -17.53 4.03 7.67
CA LEU A 271 -17.74 2.84 6.83
C LEU A 271 -19.21 2.80 6.38
N VAL A 272 -19.43 2.56 5.11
CA VAL A 272 -20.75 2.32 4.50
C VAL A 272 -20.73 0.93 3.89
N VAL A 273 -21.73 0.12 4.20
CA VAL A 273 -21.87 -1.27 3.71
C VAL A 273 -23.22 -1.39 3.02
N GLY A 274 -23.22 -1.70 1.72
CA GLY A 274 -24.46 -1.81 0.93
C GLY A 274 -25.31 -0.55 0.97
N GLY A 275 -24.68 0.63 0.99
CA GLY A 275 -25.36 1.93 1.12
C GLY A 275 -25.80 2.31 2.54
N ALA A 276 -25.70 1.42 3.52
CA ALA A 276 -26.05 1.71 4.91
C ALA A 276 -24.81 2.07 5.74
N PRO A 277 -24.83 3.14 6.56
CA PRO A 277 -23.71 3.49 7.42
C PRO A 277 -23.53 2.45 8.53
N ALA A 278 -22.30 1.95 8.70
CA ALA A 278 -21.93 1.13 9.84
C ALA A 278 -21.72 2.01 11.10
N PRO A 279 -21.79 1.43 12.31
CA PRO A 279 -21.42 2.12 13.54
C PRO A 279 -19.98 2.65 13.53
N ALA A 280 -19.66 3.53 14.48
CA ALA A 280 -18.28 3.98 14.68
C ALA A 280 -17.34 2.78 14.98
N PRO A 281 -16.09 2.80 14.48
CA PRO A 281 -15.13 1.76 14.79
C PRO A 281 -14.70 1.80 16.26
N VAL A 282 -14.17 0.67 16.74
CA VAL A 282 -13.29 0.65 17.90
C VAL A 282 -11.92 1.16 17.46
N VAL A 283 -11.39 2.15 18.18
CA VAL A 283 -10.02 2.66 17.99
C VAL A 283 -9.10 1.92 18.95
N ASP A 284 -7.89 1.55 18.50
CA ASP A 284 -6.89 0.94 19.37
C ASP A 284 -6.22 1.97 20.32
N ASP A 285 -5.53 1.48 21.35
CA ASP A 285 -5.00 2.31 22.43
C ASP A 285 -3.96 3.36 21.97
N ASN A 286 -3.32 3.13 20.82
CA ASN A 286 -2.32 4.05 20.25
C ASN A 286 -2.89 4.96 19.16
N GLY A 287 -4.20 4.90 18.89
CA GLY A 287 -4.87 5.75 17.91
C GLY A 287 -4.56 5.41 16.45
N ARG A 288 -3.88 4.29 16.16
CA ARG A 288 -3.46 3.93 14.79
C ARG A 288 -4.29 2.81 14.18
N GLY A 289 -5.16 2.16 14.94
CA GLY A 289 -5.97 1.03 14.50
C GLY A 289 -7.46 1.37 14.55
N LEU A 290 -8.19 0.93 13.53
CA LEU A 290 -9.66 0.98 13.49
C LEU A 290 -10.19 -0.42 13.29
N ARG A 291 -11.23 -0.81 14.04
CA ARG A 291 -11.93 -2.08 13.86
C ARG A 291 -13.44 -1.89 13.82
N TRP A 292 -14.06 -2.40 12.77
CA TRP A 292 -15.51 -2.61 12.68
C TRP A 292 -15.82 -4.10 12.74
N SER A 293 -16.82 -4.44 13.55
CA SER A 293 -17.54 -5.72 13.54
C SER A 293 -19.01 -5.36 13.37
N TYR A 294 -19.49 -5.29 12.13
CA TYR A 294 -20.81 -4.80 11.79
C TYR A 294 -21.71 -5.94 11.31
N LYS A 295 -22.76 -6.23 12.08
CA LYS A 295 -23.85 -7.09 11.63
C LYS A 295 -24.95 -6.21 11.00
N PRO A 296 -25.20 -6.31 9.68
CA PRO A 296 -26.26 -5.55 9.03
C PRO A 296 -27.63 -5.80 9.69
N PRO A 297 -28.47 -4.75 9.85
CA PRO A 297 -29.78 -4.88 10.49
C PRO A 297 -30.83 -5.57 9.62
N VAL A 298 -30.56 -5.67 8.32
CA VAL A 298 -31.35 -6.41 7.33
C VAL A 298 -30.45 -7.45 6.67
N PRO A 299 -30.99 -8.61 6.26
CA PRO A 299 -30.22 -9.60 5.51
C PRO A 299 -29.57 -8.96 4.28
N LEU A 300 -28.30 -9.27 4.07
CA LEU A 300 -27.56 -8.87 2.89
C LEU A 300 -28.21 -9.50 1.65
N SER A 301 -28.13 -8.81 0.51
CA SER A 301 -28.61 -9.33 -0.78
C SER A 301 -27.81 -8.72 -1.92
N GLY A 302 -27.80 -9.40 -3.08
CA GLY A 302 -27.14 -8.92 -4.28
C GLY A 302 -25.62 -8.79 -4.14
N VAL A 303 -25.07 -7.79 -4.83
CA VAL A 303 -23.68 -7.33 -4.69
C VAL A 303 -23.66 -6.26 -3.59
N VAL A 304 -22.78 -6.44 -2.61
CA VAL A 304 -22.63 -5.50 -1.49
C VAL A 304 -21.28 -4.82 -1.61
N THR A 305 -21.28 -3.48 -1.67
CA THR A 305 -20.07 -2.67 -1.62
C THR A 305 -19.74 -2.26 -0.19
N MET A 306 -18.45 -2.04 0.06
CA MET A 306 -17.93 -1.46 1.30
C MET A 306 -17.14 -0.22 0.93
N ASP A 307 -17.66 0.96 1.29
CA ASP A 307 -17.04 2.25 1.05
C ASP A 307 -16.52 2.83 2.35
N LEU A 308 -15.31 3.38 2.34
CA LEU A 308 -14.69 3.92 3.54
C LEU A 308 -14.07 5.27 3.30
N ARG A 309 -14.23 6.12 4.31
CA ARG A 309 -13.47 7.35 4.49
C ARG A 309 -12.76 7.36 5.85
N ALA A 310 -11.48 7.68 5.88
CA ALA A 310 -10.69 7.96 7.07
C ALA A 310 -9.50 8.88 6.72
N TRP A 311 -8.96 9.61 7.70
CA TRP A 311 -7.73 10.37 7.50
C TRP A 311 -6.92 10.46 8.79
N ASP A 312 -5.62 10.66 8.63
CA ASP A 312 -4.66 10.75 9.73
C ASP A 312 -4.34 12.20 10.12
N LEU A 313 -3.48 12.38 11.13
CA LEU A 313 -3.04 13.69 11.61
C LEU A 313 -2.19 14.47 10.59
N ASN A 314 -1.61 13.79 9.61
CA ASN A 314 -0.83 14.40 8.54
C ASN A 314 -1.68 14.80 7.32
N GLY A 315 -2.98 14.48 7.36
CA GLY A 315 -3.94 14.82 6.32
C GLY A 315 -3.94 13.85 5.14
N ASN A 316 -3.32 12.67 5.28
CA ASN A 316 -3.44 11.61 4.28
C ASN A 316 -4.85 11.02 4.37
N VAL A 317 -5.52 10.87 3.22
CA VAL A 317 -6.95 10.51 3.17
C VAL A 317 -7.15 9.18 2.43
N TYR A 318 -7.80 8.23 3.10
CA TYR A 318 -8.48 7.11 2.45
C TYR A 318 -9.94 7.54 2.19
N ASN A 319 -10.40 7.57 0.94
CA ASN A 319 -11.79 7.91 0.61
C ASN A 319 -12.23 7.23 -0.70
N ARG A 320 -12.61 5.96 -0.61
CA ARG A 320 -12.96 5.11 -1.77
C ARG A 320 -13.56 3.78 -1.33
N MET A 321 -14.01 2.98 -2.30
CA MET A 321 -14.41 1.59 -2.08
C MET A 321 -13.23 0.78 -1.51
N LEU A 322 -13.46 0.07 -0.40
CA LEU A 322 -12.54 -0.92 0.17
C LEU A 322 -12.62 -2.25 -0.58
N GLY A 323 -13.84 -2.64 -0.93
CA GLY A 323 -14.11 -3.90 -1.58
C GLY A 323 -15.60 -4.12 -1.80
N ARG A 324 -15.92 -5.27 -2.37
CA ARG A 324 -17.29 -5.71 -2.64
C ARG A 324 -17.35 -7.22 -2.59
N PHE A 325 -18.53 -7.77 -2.36
CA PHE A 325 -18.74 -9.21 -2.35
C PHE A 325 -20.15 -9.57 -2.82
N ARG A 326 -20.33 -10.82 -3.26
CA ARG A 326 -21.60 -11.37 -3.72
C ARG A 326 -22.22 -12.26 -2.66
N VAL A 327 -23.45 -11.92 -2.29
CA VAL A 327 -24.24 -12.68 -1.32
C VAL A 327 -24.75 -13.98 -1.95
N HIS A 328 -24.92 -15.04 -1.16
CA HIS A 328 -25.52 -16.28 -1.59
C HIS A 328 -26.91 -16.03 -2.19
N GLY A 329 -27.15 -16.56 -3.39
CA GLY A 329 -28.38 -16.32 -4.14
C GLY A 329 -28.47 -14.95 -4.80
N ALA A 330 -27.40 -14.13 -4.79
CA ALA A 330 -27.34 -12.91 -5.58
C ALA A 330 -27.50 -13.25 -7.07
N VAL A 331 -28.54 -12.67 -7.68
CA VAL A 331 -28.72 -12.69 -9.14
C VAL A 331 -27.91 -11.55 -9.71
N VAL A 332 -26.86 -11.88 -10.47
CA VAL A 332 -26.09 -10.90 -11.25
C VAL A 332 -26.85 -10.70 -12.56
N PRO A 333 -27.31 -9.48 -12.88
CA PRO A 333 -27.97 -9.22 -14.16
C PRO A 333 -27.03 -9.58 -15.32
N PRO A 334 -27.50 -10.28 -16.36
CA PRO A 334 -26.69 -10.50 -17.55
C PRO A 334 -26.25 -9.15 -18.12
N GLY A 335 -24.95 -8.96 -18.33
CA GLY A 335 -24.39 -7.68 -18.78
C GLY A 335 -23.90 -6.73 -17.68
N ASP A 336 -23.99 -7.12 -16.41
CA ASP A 336 -23.23 -6.52 -15.30
C ASP A 336 -21.76 -6.96 -15.40
N VAL A 337 -21.05 -6.34 -16.35
CA VAL A 337 -19.67 -6.65 -16.74
C VAL A 337 -18.70 -6.14 -15.70
N ASP A 338 -19.02 -5.02 -15.04
CA ASP A 338 -18.19 -4.52 -13.97
C ASP A 338 -18.46 -5.25 -12.64
N GLY A 339 -19.58 -5.95 -12.48
CA GLY A 339 -19.92 -6.78 -11.32
C GLY A 339 -20.40 -5.98 -10.11
N ASP A 340 -20.94 -4.77 -10.30
CA ASP A 340 -21.47 -3.90 -9.25
C ASP A 340 -22.95 -4.18 -8.88
N GLY A 341 -23.59 -5.12 -9.56
CA GLY A 341 -24.97 -5.51 -9.38
C GLY A 341 -25.95 -4.72 -10.25
N ARG A 342 -25.46 -3.85 -11.13
CA ARG A 342 -26.25 -3.02 -12.04
C ARG A 342 -25.68 -3.07 -13.45
N VAL A 343 -26.52 -2.82 -14.44
CA VAL A 343 -26.09 -2.73 -15.84
C VAL A 343 -26.23 -1.29 -16.27
N THR A 344 -25.10 -0.60 -16.37
CA THR A 344 -25.02 0.84 -16.59
C THR A 344 -24.08 1.21 -17.74
N GLY A 345 -23.85 2.51 -17.92
CA GLY A 345 -22.86 2.98 -18.90
C GLY A 345 -21.43 2.55 -18.57
N THR A 346 -21.13 2.22 -17.32
CA THR A 346 -19.79 1.73 -16.91
C THR A 346 -19.52 0.35 -17.49
N ASP A 347 -20.50 -0.55 -17.42
CA ASP A 347 -20.45 -1.88 -18.04
C ASP A 347 -20.24 -1.77 -19.54
N LEU A 348 -20.98 -0.86 -20.18
CA LEU A 348 -20.84 -0.62 -21.62
C LEU A 348 -19.43 -0.14 -21.99
N VAL A 349 -18.82 0.73 -21.17
CA VAL A 349 -17.44 1.16 -21.38
C VAL A 349 -16.48 -0.01 -21.21
N ARG A 350 -16.64 -0.83 -20.17
CA ARG A 350 -15.79 -1.99 -19.91
C ARG A 350 -15.87 -3.02 -21.05
N LEU A 351 -17.09 -3.36 -21.48
CA LEU A 351 -17.34 -4.21 -22.64
C LEU A 351 -16.74 -3.60 -23.91
N GLY A 352 -16.96 -2.30 -24.15
CA GLY A 352 -16.46 -1.58 -25.32
C GLY A 352 -14.93 -1.59 -25.44
N LEU A 353 -14.20 -1.61 -24.32
CA LEU A 353 -12.73 -1.72 -24.31
C LEU A 353 -12.24 -3.11 -24.74
N ALA A 354 -13.03 -4.15 -24.48
CA ALA A 354 -12.75 -5.53 -24.87
C ALA A 354 -13.38 -5.93 -26.22
N PHE A 355 -14.28 -5.12 -26.78
CA PHE A 355 -15.03 -5.46 -28.00
C PHE A 355 -14.13 -5.86 -29.18
N GLY A 356 -14.45 -7.00 -29.78
CA GLY A 356 -13.70 -7.67 -30.84
C GLY A 356 -12.48 -8.47 -30.34
N ALA A 357 -12.32 -8.67 -29.04
CA ALA A 357 -11.26 -9.52 -28.48
C ALA A 357 -11.75 -10.95 -28.28
N GLY A 358 -10.98 -11.94 -28.75
CA GLY A 358 -11.19 -13.35 -28.40
C GLY A 358 -10.29 -13.80 -27.24
N ALA A 359 -10.58 -14.93 -26.60
CA ALA A 359 -9.95 -15.43 -25.37
C ALA A 359 -8.41 -15.51 -25.32
N ARG A 360 -7.72 -15.42 -26.48
CA ARG A 360 -6.26 -15.39 -26.59
C ARG A 360 -5.67 -13.98 -26.76
N SER A 361 -6.53 -12.97 -26.88
CA SER A 361 -6.18 -11.57 -27.04
C SER A 361 -5.85 -10.95 -25.69
N ARG A 362 -4.91 -10.01 -25.67
CA ARG A 362 -4.57 -9.21 -24.48
C ARG A 362 -5.66 -8.23 -24.08
N ARG A 363 -6.62 -7.96 -24.96
CA ARG A 363 -7.78 -7.11 -24.68
C ARG A 363 -9.00 -7.92 -24.23
N TYR A 364 -8.88 -9.24 -24.17
CA TYR A 364 -9.99 -10.08 -23.74
C TYR A 364 -10.26 -9.88 -22.26
N ASP A 365 -11.51 -9.58 -21.94
CA ASP A 365 -12.02 -9.50 -20.59
C ASP A 365 -13.08 -10.59 -20.45
N ALA A 366 -12.82 -11.57 -19.59
CA ALA A 366 -13.73 -12.69 -19.37
C ALA A 366 -15.06 -12.25 -18.74
N ASP A 367 -15.08 -11.12 -18.02
CA ASP A 367 -16.32 -10.57 -17.49
C ASP A 367 -17.15 -9.87 -18.60
N ALA A 368 -16.52 -9.46 -19.70
CA ALA A 368 -17.17 -8.86 -20.86
C ALA A 368 -17.65 -9.88 -21.90
N ASP A 369 -17.22 -11.14 -21.79
CA ASP A 369 -17.72 -12.30 -22.54
C ASP A 369 -18.89 -12.89 -21.76
N VAL A 370 -20.01 -12.18 -21.83
CA VAL A 370 -21.22 -12.39 -21.02
C VAL A 370 -21.92 -13.69 -21.39
N ASP A 371 -21.82 -14.12 -22.66
CA ASP A 371 -22.37 -15.39 -23.13
C ASP A 371 -21.41 -16.59 -22.99
N GLY A 372 -20.13 -16.33 -22.68
CA GLY A 372 -19.11 -17.35 -22.48
C GLY A 372 -18.65 -18.03 -23.78
N SER A 373 -18.86 -17.38 -24.93
CA SER A 373 -18.49 -17.88 -26.26
C SER A 373 -16.97 -17.92 -26.50
N GLY A 374 -16.19 -17.21 -25.68
CA GLY A 374 -14.77 -16.99 -25.87
C GLY A 374 -14.46 -15.79 -26.76
N GLN A 375 -15.45 -14.98 -27.11
CA GLN A 375 -15.30 -13.71 -27.84
C GLN A 375 -16.17 -12.62 -27.20
N VAL A 376 -15.63 -11.40 -27.13
CA VAL A 376 -16.41 -10.22 -26.76
C VAL A 376 -16.91 -9.56 -28.04
N ASP A 377 -18.18 -9.73 -28.39
CA ASP A 377 -18.74 -9.26 -29.65
C ASP A 377 -20.17 -8.69 -29.54
N GLY A 378 -20.89 -8.69 -30.66
CA GLY A 378 -22.23 -8.13 -30.74
C GLY A 378 -23.26 -8.89 -29.90
N GLU A 379 -23.05 -10.17 -29.61
CA GLU A 379 -23.93 -10.97 -28.75
C GLU A 379 -23.82 -10.50 -27.29
N ASP A 380 -22.61 -10.25 -26.78
CA ASP A 380 -22.40 -9.67 -25.44
C ASP A 380 -23.00 -8.27 -25.32
N LEU A 381 -22.76 -7.42 -26.33
CA LEU A 381 -23.32 -6.08 -26.36
C LEU A 381 -24.86 -6.12 -26.38
N ALA A 382 -25.45 -7.09 -27.07
CA ALA A 382 -26.90 -7.27 -27.10
C ALA A 382 -27.44 -7.72 -25.74
N ILE A 383 -26.75 -8.62 -25.04
CA ILE A 383 -27.12 -9.05 -23.68
C ILE A 383 -27.04 -7.85 -22.73
N LEU A 384 -25.94 -7.08 -22.76
CA LEU A 384 -25.80 -5.88 -21.95
C LEU A 384 -26.89 -4.86 -22.24
N ALA A 385 -27.12 -4.54 -23.52
CA ALA A 385 -28.14 -3.57 -23.92
C ALA A 385 -29.56 -4.00 -23.51
N ALA A 386 -29.88 -5.30 -23.60
CA ALA A 386 -31.17 -5.85 -23.20
C ALA A 386 -31.43 -5.72 -21.69
N ASN A 387 -30.37 -5.65 -20.89
CA ASN A 387 -30.43 -5.52 -19.44
C ASN A 387 -30.05 -4.11 -18.96
N PHE A 388 -29.83 -3.15 -19.86
CA PHE A 388 -29.40 -1.81 -19.48
C PHE A 388 -30.41 -1.11 -18.56
N GLY A 389 -29.93 -0.57 -17.44
CA GLY A 389 -30.75 0.02 -16.38
C GLY A 389 -31.36 -0.99 -15.42
N THR A 390 -31.09 -2.30 -15.56
CA THR A 390 -31.43 -3.31 -14.56
C THR A 390 -30.39 -3.33 -13.44
N GLY A 391 -30.79 -3.89 -12.29
CA GLY A 391 -30.01 -3.91 -11.06
C GLY A 391 -30.87 -3.55 -9.85
N VAL A 392 -30.35 -3.82 -8.65
CA VAL A 392 -31.06 -3.57 -7.37
C VAL A 392 -30.69 -2.23 -6.74
#